data_AF-A0A8D3E234-F1
#
_entry.id   AF-A0A8D3E234-F1
#
_cell.length_a   1.000
_cell.length_b   1.000
_cell.length_c   1.000
_cell.angle_alpha   90.00
_cell.angle_beta   90.00
_cell.angle_gamma   90.00
#
_symmetry.space_group_name_H-M   'P 1'
#
loop_
_entity.id
_entity.type
_entity.pdbx_description
1 polymer ?
#
loop_
_entity_poly.entity_id
_entity_poly.type
_entity_poly.pdbx_seq_one_letter_code
_entity_poly.pdbx_strand_id
1 'polypeptide(L)'
;MSGIPGTAVVQVTNLSSAVSSEQMRTLFGFLGDIEELRLYPPERSNPPVPLCYIKYRDPSSVGVAQHLTNTVFVDRALIVVPCAEGECGTRSMKRGADRGLPSRGNVTRSVAR
;
A
#
# COMPACT_ATOMS: atom_id res chain seq x y z
N MET A 1 14.22 9.98 12.80
CA MET A 1 13.01 9.28 12.34
C MET A 1 12.28 10.19 11.36
N SER A 2 12.49 10.03 10.05
CA SER A 2 11.76 10.79 9.04
C SER A 2 10.37 10.17 8.88
N GLY A 3 9.52 10.37 9.89
CA GLY A 3 8.08 10.17 9.74
C GLY A 3 7.59 11.21 8.75
N ILE A 4 6.96 10.75 7.68
CA ILE A 4 6.33 11.61 6.69
C ILE A 4 5.31 12.47 7.47
N PRO A 5 5.42 13.80 7.52
CA PRO A 5 4.59 14.60 8.41
C PRO A 5 3.12 14.51 8.00
N GLY A 6 2.26 14.05 8.90
CA GLY A 6 0.80 14.23 8.84
C GLY A 6 0.08 13.60 7.65
N THR A 7 0.57 12.49 7.08
CA THR A 7 -0.13 11.87 5.95
C THR A 7 -1.36 11.12 6.44
N ALA A 8 -2.55 11.55 6.03
CA ALA A 8 -3.82 10.89 6.35
C ALA A 8 -4.21 9.79 5.33
N VAL A 9 -3.32 9.43 4.40
CA VAL A 9 -3.60 8.52 3.29
C VAL A 9 -2.81 7.22 3.44
N VAL A 10 -3.48 6.09 3.22
CA VAL A 10 -2.87 4.76 3.18
C VAL A 10 -3.11 4.07 1.86
N GLN A 11 -2.09 3.33 1.45
CA GLN A 11 -2.11 2.44 0.31
C GLN A 11 -2.22 0.99 0.81
N VAL A 12 -3.29 0.30 0.44
CA VAL A 12 -3.46 -1.12 0.74
C VAL A 12 -3.24 -1.96 -0.52
N THR A 13 -2.36 -2.95 -0.44
CA THR A 13 -2.05 -3.87 -1.54
C THR A 13 -2.16 -5.32 -1.07
N ASN A 14 -1.95 -6.26 -2.00
CA ASN A 14 -2.07 -7.70 -1.76
C ASN A 14 -3.48 -8.13 -1.33
N LEU A 15 -4.49 -7.43 -1.84
CA LEU A 15 -5.89 -7.75 -1.59
C LEU A 15 -6.28 -9.05 -2.28
N SER A 16 -7.16 -9.82 -1.66
CA SER A 16 -7.79 -10.97 -2.33
C SER A 16 -8.75 -10.47 -3.42
N SER A 17 -8.87 -11.21 -4.52
CA SER A 17 -9.82 -10.89 -5.60
C SER A 17 -11.28 -10.99 -5.16
N ALA A 18 -11.56 -11.64 -4.03
CA ALA A 18 -12.88 -11.71 -3.42
C ALA A 18 -13.22 -10.48 -2.54
N VAL A 19 -12.27 -9.58 -2.31
CA VAL A 19 -12.48 -8.39 -1.47
C VAL A 19 -13.12 -7.26 -2.27
N SER A 20 -14.23 -6.73 -1.76
CA SER A 20 -14.93 -5.58 -2.34
C SER A 20 -14.59 -4.26 -1.66
N SER A 21 -14.88 -3.15 -2.34
CA SER A 21 -14.77 -1.78 -1.82
C SER A 21 -15.50 -1.57 -0.50
N GLU A 22 -16.72 -2.10 -0.39
CA GLU A 22 -17.53 -2.01 0.83
C GLU A 22 -16.85 -2.72 2.01
N GLN A 23 -16.32 -3.93 1.79
CA GLN A 23 -15.63 -4.70 2.83
C GLN A 23 -14.41 -3.94 3.37
N MET A 24 -13.61 -3.37 2.46
CA MET A 24 -12.49 -2.52 2.84
C MET A 24 -12.96 -1.28 3.60
N ARG A 25 -13.99 -0.61 3.10
CA ARG A 25 -14.54 0.59 3.75
C ARG A 25 -15.03 0.27 5.16
N THR A 26 -15.70 -0.85 5.35
CA THR A 26 -16.18 -1.29 6.67
C THR A 26 -15.01 -1.62 7.59
N LEU A 27 -14.05 -2.44 7.14
CA LEU A 27 -12.89 -2.84 7.94
C LEU A 27 -12.03 -1.65 8.37
N PHE A 28 -11.66 -0.79 7.42
CA PHE A 28 -10.85 0.39 7.68
C PHE A 28 -11.67 1.49 8.38
N GLY A 29 -13.00 1.49 8.23
CA GLY A 29 -13.93 2.39 8.92
C GLY A 29 -14.05 2.10 10.41
N PHE A 30 -13.84 0.83 10.82
CA PHE A 30 -13.73 0.48 12.24
C PHE A 30 -12.47 1.06 12.90
N LEU A 31 -11.42 1.36 12.12
CA LEU A 31 -10.18 1.94 12.63
C LEU A 31 -10.26 3.46 12.78
N GLY A 32 -11.06 4.11 11.94
CA GLY A 32 -11.26 5.56 11.97
C GLY A 32 -12.12 6.05 10.81
N ASP A 33 -12.52 7.32 10.86
CA ASP A 33 -13.36 7.93 9.84
C ASP A 33 -12.65 7.99 8.49
N ILE A 34 -13.15 7.19 7.53
CA ILE A 34 -12.71 7.23 6.14
C ILE A 34 -13.37 8.43 5.46
N GLU A 35 -12.55 9.34 4.96
CA GLU A 35 -12.96 10.49 4.16
C GLU A 35 -13.19 10.06 2.70
N GLU A 36 -12.25 9.31 2.11
CA GLU A 36 -12.35 8.82 0.73
C GLU A 36 -11.74 7.41 0.59
N LEU A 37 -12.39 6.53 -0.18
CA LEU A 37 -11.86 5.21 -0.53
C LEU A 37 -11.94 4.98 -2.03
N ARG A 38 -10.82 4.59 -2.65
CA ARG A 38 -10.71 4.43 -4.09
C ARG A 38 -9.89 3.20 -4.45
N LEU A 39 -10.49 2.26 -5.18
CA LEU A 39 -9.82 1.06 -5.66
C LEU A 39 -9.25 1.28 -7.07
N TYR A 40 -8.03 0.81 -7.27
CA TYR A 40 -7.32 0.89 -8.52
C TYR A 40 -6.72 -0.46 -8.93
N PRO A 41 -6.76 -0.79 -10.23
CA PRO A 41 -7.52 -0.12 -11.28
C PRO A 41 -9.02 -0.47 -11.20
N PRO A 42 -9.90 0.42 -11.72
CA PRO A 42 -11.32 0.14 -11.88
C PRO A 42 -11.51 -0.87 -13.03
N GLU A 43 -11.45 -2.16 -12.70
CA GLU A 43 -11.95 -3.34 -13.46
C GLU A 43 -11.51 -3.54 -14.93
N ARG A 44 -10.65 -2.69 -15.52
CA ARG A 44 -10.30 -2.74 -16.96
C ARG A 44 -8.81 -2.74 -17.26
N SER A 45 -8.00 -3.40 -16.44
CA SER A 45 -6.61 -3.67 -16.80
C SER A 45 -6.32 -5.11 -16.49
N ASN A 46 -5.53 -5.79 -17.30
CA ASN A 46 -5.05 -7.15 -17.03
C ASN A 46 -3.53 -7.15 -17.27
N PRO A 47 -2.70 -7.60 -16.31
CA PRO A 47 -3.03 -8.02 -14.94
C PRO A 47 -2.82 -6.86 -13.96
N PRO A 48 -3.78 -6.52 -13.08
CA PRO A 48 -3.50 -5.57 -12.03
C PRO A 48 -3.76 -6.21 -10.67
N VAL A 49 -2.75 -6.16 -9.83
CA VAL A 49 -2.94 -6.36 -8.40
C VAL A 49 -3.92 -5.29 -7.90
N PRO A 50 -5.12 -5.65 -7.39
CA PRO A 50 -6.05 -4.67 -6.88
C PRO A 50 -5.41 -3.97 -5.67
N LEU A 51 -5.32 -2.65 -5.80
CA LEU A 51 -4.73 -1.74 -4.85
C LEU A 51 -5.86 -0.84 -4.35
N CYS A 52 -5.94 -0.59 -3.05
CA CYS A 52 -6.93 0.29 -2.45
C CYS A 52 -6.24 1.51 -1.86
N TYR A 53 -6.78 2.68 -2.16
CA TYR A 53 -6.42 3.93 -1.53
C TYR A 53 -7.49 4.34 -0.54
N ILE A 54 -7.06 4.70 0.66
CA ILE A 54 -7.94 5.12 1.73
C ILE A 54 -7.39 6.40 2.31
N LYS A 55 -8.18 7.46 2.28
CA LYS A 55 -7.94 8.72 2.95
C LYS A 55 -8.76 8.75 4.22
N TYR A 56 -8.08 8.90 5.35
CA TYR A 56 -8.69 9.11 6.64
C TYR A 56 -8.90 10.59 6.91
N ARG A 57 -9.88 10.88 7.75
CA ARG A 57 -10.13 12.22 8.27
C ARG A 57 -9.04 12.69 9.23
N ASP A 58 -8.48 11.75 10.00
CA ASP A 58 -7.42 12.02 10.98
C ASP A 58 -6.17 11.19 10.69
N PRO A 59 -4.96 11.78 10.72
CA PRO A 59 -3.72 11.05 10.49
C PRO A 59 -3.39 10.04 11.60
N SER A 60 -4.03 10.11 12.78
CA SER A 60 -3.84 9.11 13.85
C SER A 60 -4.35 7.74 13.43
N SER A 61 -5.42 7.70 12.63
CA SER A 61 -6.03 6.46 12.10
C SER A 61 -5.08 5.68 11.18
N VAL A 62 -4.15 6.37 10.52
CA VAL A 62 -3.14 5.77 9.62
C VAL A 62 -2.19 4.86 10.37
N GLY A 63 -1.78 5.24 11.59
CA GLY A 63 -0.94 4.41 12.44
C GLY A 63 -1.64 3.09 12.77
N VAL A 64 -2.93 3.16 13.12
CA VAL A 64 -3.76 1.98 13.39
C VAL A 64 -3.93 1.11 12.15
N ALA A 65 -4.21 1.72 11.00
CA ALA A 65 -4.30 1.01 9.72
C ALA A 65 -2.98 0.29 9.37
N GLN A 66 -1.83 0.89 9.67
CA GLN A 66 -0.54 0.26 9.42
C GLN A 66 -0.33 -1.01 10.26
N HIS A 67 -0.90 -1.08 11.48
CA HIS A 67 -0.89 -2.30 12.28
C HIS A 67 -1.67 -3.46 11.64
N LEU A 68 -2.60 -3.18 10.72
CA LEU A 68 -3.25 -4.23 9.94
C LEU A 68 -2.37 -4.81 8.84
N THR A 69 -1.15 -4.29 8.64
CA THR A 69 -0.16 -4.96 7.79
C THR A 69 0.08 -6.37 8.32
N ASN A 70 0.02 -7.36 7.43
CA ASN A 70 0.04 -8.78 7.74
C ASN A 70 -1.24 -9.35 8.40
N THR A 71 -2.32 -8.56 8.50
CA THR A 71 -3.63 -9.11 8.88
C THR A 71 -4.21 -9.88 7.70
N VAL A 72 -4.49 -11.16 7.91
CA VAL A 72 -5.10 -12.02 6.90
C VAL A 72 -6.56 -11.61 6.73
N PHE A 73 -6.91 -11.11 5.54
CA PHE A 73 -8.27 -10.76 5.18
C PHE A 73 -8.71 -11.63 4.00
N VAL A 74 -9.80 -12.39 4.20
CA VAL A 74 -10.31 -13.45 3.33
C VAL A 74 -9.35 -14.64 3.19
N ASP A 75 -8.18 -14.41 2.60
CA ASP A 75 -7.16 -15.42 2.32
C ASP A 75 -5.74 -14.82 2.29
N ARG A 76 -5.64 -13.52 1.97
CA ARG A 76 -4.36 -12.83 1.79
C ARG A 76 -4.08 -11.84 2.91
N ALA A 77 -2.82 -11.76 3.28
CA ALA A 77 -2.32 -10.76 4.21
C ALA A 77 -2.35 -9.35 3.58
N LEU A 78 -3.06 -8.43 4.21
CA LEU A 78 -3.11 -7.04 3.79
C LEU A 78 -1.74 -6.37 3.95
N ILE A 79 -1.35 -5.55 2.97
CA ILE A 79 -0.12 -4.75 3.07
C ILE A 79 -0.50 -3.28 3.05
N VAL A 80 -0.38 -2.61 4.21
CA VAL A 80 -0.76 -1.20 4.38
C VAL A 80 0.50 -0.34 4.42
N VAL A 81 0.60 0.64 3.53
CA VAL A 81 1.73 1.55 3.42
C VAL A 81 1.22 3.00 3.53
N PRO A 82 1.65 3.78 4.53
CA PRO A 82 1.31 5.20 4.62
C PRO A 82 1.93 5.97 3.45
N CYS A 83 1.16 6.88 2.86
CA CYS A 83 1.59 7.63 1.68
C CYS A 83 1.12 9.09 1.78
N ALA A 84 1.96 10.05 1.37
CA ALA A 84 1.57 11.46 1.40
C ALA A 84 0.52 11.76 0.33
N GLU A 85 -0.52 12.50 0.70
CA GLU A 85 -1.65 12.87 -0.18
C GLU A 85 -1.19 13.46 -1.52
N GLY A 86 -0.08 14.22 -1.53
CA GLY A 86 0.51 14.81 -2.75
C GLY A 86 1.44 13.90 -3.57
N GLU A 87 2.05 12.86 -2.98
CA GLU A 87 2.93 11.93 -3.71
C GLU A 87 2.19 10.69 -4.23
N CYS A 88 1.02 10.41 -3.67
CA CYS A 88 0.27 9.19 -3.92
C CYS A 88 -0.16 9.01 -5.37
N GLY A 89 -0.51 10.11 -6.04
CA GLY A 89 -0.94 10.11 -7.45
C GLY A 89 0.20 9.83 -8.43
N THR A 90 1.47 10.10 -8.08
CA THR A 90 2.61 9.97 -9.01
C THR A 90 3.42 8.70 -8.75
N ARG A 91 3.52 8.24 -7.49
CA ARG A 91 4.35 7.08 -7.11
C ARG A 91 3.67 5.73 -7.23
N SER A 92 2.33 5.67 -7.16
CA SER A 92 1.61 4.40 -7.13
C SER A 92 1.79 3.55 -8.39
N MET A 93 2.06 4.19 -9.53
CA MET A 93 2.32 3.48 -10.79
C MET A 93 3.74 2.88 -10.85
N LYS A 94 4.66 3.33 -9.99
CA LYS A 94 6.07 2.90 -9.97
C LYS A 94 6.34 1.72 -9.03
N ARG A 95 5.59 1.57 -7.92
CA ARG A 95 5.86 0.52 -6.91
C ARG A 95 5.43 -0.89 -7.32
N GLY A 96 4.67 -1.04 -8.40
CA GLY A 96 4.32 -2.36 -8.97
C GLY A 96 5.46 -3.03 -9.76
N ALA A 97 6.51 -2.28 -10.14
CA ALA A 97 7.56 -2.77 -11.05
C ALA A 97 8.95 -2.94 -10.40
N ASP A 98 9.13 -2.56 -9.13
CA ASP A 98 10.44 -2.50 -8.45
C ASP A 98 10.69 -3.65 -7.45
N ARG A 99 9.77 -4.61 -7.30
CA ARG A 99 10.10 -5.92 -6.68
C ARG A 99 10.99 -6.80 -7.58
N GLY A 100 11.86 -6.19 -8.39
CA GLY A 100 13.04 -6.80 -8.98
C GLY A 100 14.19 -6.62 -8.02
N LEU A 101 14.52 -7.71 -7.30
CA LEU A 101 15.71 -7.98 -6.51
C LEU A 101 16.77 -6.85 -6.40
N PRO A 102 17.25 -6.50 -5.19
CA PRO A 102 18.60 -5.95 -5.10
C PRO A 102 19.56 -7.05 -5.57
N SER A 103 20.01 -6.97 -6.83
CA SER A 103 21.14 -7.75 -7.31
C SER A 103 22.34 -7.27 -6.49
N ARG A 104 22.61 -8.01 -5.42
CA ARG A 104 23.77 -7.82 -4.53
C ARG A 104 24.99 -7.74 -5.42
N GLY A 105 25.55 -6.53 -5.52
CA GLY A 105 26.85 -6.31 -6.12
C GLY A 105 27.86 -7.16 -5.37
N ASN A 106 28.28 -8.26 -5.98
CA ASN A 106 29.39 -9.03 -5.46
C ASN A 106 30.66 -8.44 -6.05
N VAL A 107 31.29 -7.59 -5.25
CA VAL A 107 32.71 -7.28 -5.33
C VAL A 107 33.46 -8.61 -5.43
N THR A 108 34.09 -8.86 -6.56
CA THR A 108 35.31 -9.66 -6.59
C THR A 108 36.42 -8.76 -7.10
N ARG A 109 37.20 -8.26 -6.14
CA ARG A 109 38.60 -7.94 -6.36
C ARG A 109 39.24 -9.16 -7.03
N SER A 110 39.90 -8.97 -8.16
CA SER A 110 41.03 -9.82 -8.53
C SER A 110 41.98 -8.98 -9.36
N VAL A 111 43.02 -8.56 -8.65
CA VAL A 111 44.32 -8.17 -9.20
C VAL A 111 44.93 -9.43 -9.82
N ALA A 112 45.29 -9.36 -11.09
CA ALA A 112 46.36 -10.15 -11.72
C ALA A 112 46.69 -9.38 -13.01
N ARG A 113 47.76 -8.57 -13.02
CA ARG A 113 49.12 -8.96 -13.44
C ARG A 113 49.12 -9.72 -14.76
#